data_AF-A0A7C3U714-F1
#
_entry.id   AF-A0A7C3U714-F1
#
_cell.length_a   1.000
_cell.length_b   1.000
_cell.length_c   1.000
_cell.angle_alpha   90.00
_cell.angle_beta   90.00
_cell.angle_gamma   90.00
#
_symmetry.space_group_name_H-M   'P 1'
#
loop_
_entity.id
_entity.type
_entity.pdbx_description
1 polymer ?
#
loop_
_entity_poly.entity_id
_entity_poly.type
_entity_poly.pdbx_seq_one_letter_code
_entity_poly.pdbx_strand_id
1 'polypeptide(L)'
;MSIAEALAVLLQTWNKMFYQYRRFDSQHFADIERLISDYYSMLLTFRQRSIEAFSQEDGSRVAHLFKSFEEVLGPVGAAKCLHLLAPRFFPLWDRAIADAYGLSLRQKGKNADGYCCLWESCKGRSRALVESRLLGEIH
;
A
#
# COMPACT_ATOMS: atom_id res chain seq x y z
N MET A 1 -4.53 19.78 12.42
CA MET A 1 -3.69 18.80 11.70
C MET A 1 -4.60 17.94 10.83
N SER A 2 -4.47 18.02 9.52
CA SER A 2 -5.19 17.19 8.54
C SER A 2 -4.52 15.81 8.41
N ILE A 3 -5.25 14.85 7.84
CA ILE A 3 -4.69 13.51 7.53
C ILE A 3 -3.53 13.64 6.54
N ALA A 4 -3.63 14.55 5.57
CA ALA A 4 -2.58 14.80 4.59
C ALA A 4 -1.31 15.39 5.24
N GLU A 5 -1.44 16.31 6.19
CA GLU A 5 -0.29 16.84 6.96
C GLU A 5 0.42 15.72 7.73
N ALA A 6 -0.33 14.87 8.42
CA ALA A 6 0.23 13.72 9.14
C ALA A 6 0.94 12.75 8.20
N LEU A 7 0.33 12.43 7.05
CA LEU A 7 0.94 11.58 6.02
C LEU A 7 2.20 12.21 5.42
N ALA A 8 2.19 13.52 5.14
CA ALA A 8 3.33 14.25 4.60
C ALA A 8 4.54 14.16 5.53
N VAL A 9 4.35 14.36 6.83
CA VAL A 9 5.41 14.24 7.84
C VAL A 9 5.96 12.80 7.90
N LEU A 10 5.05 11.82 7.97
CA LEU A 10 5.43 10.41 8.04
C LEU A 10 6.13 9.94 6.76
N LEU A 11 5.67 10.35 5.58
CA LEU A 11 6.29 9.99 4.30
C LEU A 11 7.67 10.61 4.15
N GLN A 12 7.88 11.86 4.57
CA GLN A 12 9.21 12.48 4.54
C GLN A 12 10.22 11.75 5.44
N THR A 13 9.74 11.22 6.57
CA THR A 13 10.58 10.47 7.52
C THR A 13 10.82 9.03 7.04
N TRP A 14 9.75 8.34 6.65
CA TRP A 14 9.76 6.90 6.38
C TRP A 14 10.10 6.55 4.92
N ASN A 15 10.00 7.52 4.01
CA ASN A 15 10.43 7.41 2.62
C ASN A 15 11.57 8.40 2.30
N LYS A 16 12.47 8.61 3.28
CA LYS A 16 13.58 9.57 3.21
C LYS A 16 14.43 9.43 1.94
N MET A 17 14.73 8.20 1.52
CA MET A 17 15.54 7.97 0.31
C MET A 17 14.86 8.43 -1.00
N PHE A 18 13.53 8.49 -1.03
CA PHE A 18 12.79 9.05 -2.15
C PHE A 18 12.82 10.59 -2.14
N TYR A 19 12.66 11.19 -0.95
CA TYR A 19 12.62 12.64 -0.77
C TYR A 19 14.02 13.30 -0.70
N GLN A 20 15.10 12.54 -0.56
CA GLN A 20 16.45 13.13 -0.62
C GLN A 20 16.77 13.74 -2.00
N TYR A 21 16.12 13.24 -3.06
CA TYR A 21 16.30 13.70 -4.44
C TYR A 21 15.07 14.41 -5.00
N ARG A 22 13.98 14.52 -4.23
CA ARG A 22 12.72 15.14 -4.65
C ARG A 22 12.28 16.14 -3.60
N ARG A 23 12.02 17.38 -4.02
CA ARG A 23 11.49 18.39 -3.12
C ARG A 23 10.07 18.05 -2.72
N PHE A 24 9.81 18.13 -1.43
CA PHE A 24 8.45 18.15 -0.89
C PHE A 24 7.98 19.60 -0.90
N ASP A 25 7.37 20.03 -1.99
CA ASP A 25 6.87 21.39 -2.16
C ASP A 25 5.34 21.47 -1.97
N SER A 26 4.80 22.69 -2.05
CA SER A 26 3.36 22.93 -1.91
C SER A 26 2.53 22.23 -2.98
N GLN A 27 3.06 22.07 -4.19
CA GLN A 27 2.36 21.39 -5.28
C GLN A 27 2.27 19.89 -5.00
N HIS A 28 3.37 19.25 -4.60
CA HIS A 28 3.39 17.84 -4.23
C HIS A 28 2.47 17.56 -3.03
N PHE A 29 2.41 18.47 -2.06
CA PHE A 29 1.45 18.39 -0.95
C PHE A 29 0.00 18.46 -1.43
N ALA A 30 -0.32 19.43 -2.29
CA ALA A 30 -1.66 19.58 -2.86
C ALA A 30 -2.08 18.35 -3.70
N ASP A 31 -1.14 17.72 -4.40
CA ASP A 31 -1.40 16.48 -5.14
C ASP A 31 -1.73 15.31 -4.20
N ILE A 32 -1.11 15.23 -3.02
CA ILE A 32 -1.46 14.24 -1.99
C ILE A 32 -2.85 14.51 -1.42
N GLU A 33 -3.17 15.78 -1.10
CA GLU A 33 -4.51 16.14 -0.60
C GLU A 33 -5.60 15.79 -1.59
N ARG A 34 -5.37 16.10 -2.88
CA ARG A 34 -6.27 15.75 -3.97
C ARG A 34 -6.47 14.24 -4.09
N LEU A 35 -5.40 13.45 -4.06
CA LEU A 35 -5.51 11.97 -4.06
C LEU A 35 -6.36 11.44 -2.91
N ILE A 36 -6.17 11.96 -1.69
CA ILE A 36 -6.94 11.51 -0.53
C ILE A 36 -8.41 11.89 -0.69
N SER A 37 -8.68 13.10 -1.21
CA SER A 37 -10.04 13.58 -1.46
C SER A 37 -10.76 12.76 -2.54
N ASP A 38 -10.12 12.58 -3.71
CA ASP A 38 -10.67 11.87 -4.87
C ASP A 38 -11.03 10.41 -4.54
N TYR A 39 -10.23 9.77 -3.67
CA TYR A 39 -10.40 8.37 -3.30
C TYR A 39 -10.97 8.15 -1.89
N TYR A 40 -11.46 9.19 -1.23
CA TYR A 40 -11.86 9.14 0.19
C TYR A 40 -12.87 8.03 0.50
N SER A 41 -13.93 7.92 -0.30
CA SER A 41 -14.98 6.91 -0.12
C SER A 41 -14.44 5.49 -0.27
N MET A 42 -13.61 5.25 -1.29
CA MET A 42 -12.97 3.96 -1.54
C MET A 42 -12.00 3.57 -0.41
N LEU A 43 -11.21 4.53 0.07
CA LEU A 43 -10.28 4.33 1.19
C LEU A 43 -11.03 3.98 2.48
N LEU A 44 -12.18 4.62 2.76
CA LEU A 44 -13.02 4.28 3.91
C LEU A 44 -13.55 2.85 3.83
N THR A 45 -13.99 2.41 2.66
CA THR A 45 -14.45 1.03 2.47
C THR A 45 -13.33 0.03 2.74
N PHE A 46 -12.12 0.26 2.22
CA PHE A 46 -11.00 -0.64 2.46
C PHE A 46 -10.50 -0.59 3.91
N ARG A 47 -10.52 0.56 4.58
CA ARG A 47 -10.08 0.72 5.97
C ARG A 47 -10.85 -0.16 6.96
N GLN A 48 -12.12 -0.45 6.68
CA GLN A 48 -12.97 -1.29 7.53
C GLN A 48 -12.69 -2.80 7.34
N ARG A 49 -12.04 -3.16 6.24
CA ARG A 49 -11.77 -4.55 5.85
C ARG A 49 -10.36 -4.97 6.30
N SER A 50 -10.10 -6.26 6.26
CA SER A 50 -8.76 -6.82 6.39
C SER A 50 -8.28 -7.46 5.10
N ILE A 51 -6.98 -7.70 4.99
CA ILE A 51 -6.33 -8.29 3.82
C ILE A 51 -6.89 -9.68 3.49
N GLU A 52 -7.37 -10.44 4.48
CA GLU A 52 -8.02 -11.74 4.28
C GLU A 52 -9.31 -11.65 3.47
N ALA A 53 -10.00 -10.50 3.55
CA ALA A 53 -11.23 -10.23 2.83
C ALA A 53 -10.99 -9.75 1.38
N PHE A 54 -9.73 -9.68 0.92
CA PHE A 54 -9.41 -9.35 -0.47
C PHE A 54 -9.95 -10.44 -1.41
N SER A 55 -10.65 -9.99 -2.46
CA SER A 55 -11.22 -10.82 -3.52
C SER A 55 -10.68 -10.40 -4.90
N GLN A 56 -10.93 -11.22 -5.92
CA GLN A 56 -10.55 -10.87 -7.30
C GLN A 56 -11.21 -9.57 -7.78
N GLU A 57 -12.42 -9.25 -7.31
CA GLU A 57 -13.14 -8.02 -7.67
C GLU A 57 -12.44 -6.76 -7.15
N ASP A 58 -11.69 -6.87 -6.05
CA ASP A 58 -10.91 -5.76 -5.51
C ASP A 58 -9.67 -5.46 -6.34
N GLY A 59 -9.13 -6.46 -7.06
CA GLY A 59 -7.85 -6.36 -7.76
C GLY A 59 -7.78 -5.17 -8.70
N SER A 60 -8.81 -4.97 -9.53
CA SER A 60 -8.89 -3.83 -10.45
C SER A 60 -8.93 -2.47 -9.72
N ARG A 61 -9.65 -2.39 -8.61
CA ARG A 61 -9.79 -1.17 -7.80
C ARG A 61 -8.49 -0.85 -7.07
N VAL A 62 -7.85 -1.85 -6.47
CA VAL A 62 -6.55 -1.73 -5.80
C VAL A 62 -5.47 -1.34 -6.79
N ALA A 63 -5.43 -1.96 -7.97
CA ALA A 63 -4.47 -1.61 -9.02
C ALA A 63 -4.63 -0.16 -9.47
N HIS A 64 -5.87 0.28 -9.73
CA HIS A 64 -6.17 1.65 -10.12
C HIS A 64 -5.80 2.68 -9.04
N LEU A 65 -6.19 2.40 -7.80
CA LEU A 65 -5.89 3.24 -6.65
C LEU A 65 -4.36 3.34 -6.43
N PHE A 66 -3.68 2.19 -6.41
CA PHE A 66 -2.23 2.14 -6.25
C PHE A 66 -1.52 2.91 -7.36
N LYS A 67 -1.91 2.71 -8.62
CA LYS A 67 -1.32 3.42 -9.77
C LYS A 67 -1.48 4.94 -9.62
N SER A 68 -2.65 5.41 -9.19
CA SER A 68 -2.89 6.85 -8.97
C SER A 68 -1.99 7.42 -7.88
N PHE A 69 -1.80 6.69 -6.78
CA PHE A 69 -0.88 7.10 -5.72
C PHE A 69 0.59 7.01 -6.14
N GLU A 70 0.96 5.98 -6.91
CA GLU A 70 2.29 5.80 -7.47
C GLU A 70 2.67 6.97 -8.40
N GLU A 71 1.68 7.52 -9.11
CA GLU A 71 1.91 8.68 -9.96
C GLU A 71 2.38 9.93 -9.21
N VAL A 72 2.08 10.04 -7.93
CA VAL A 72 2.53 11.17 -7.10
C VAL A 72 3.72 10.75 -6.23
N LEU A 73 3.62 9.60 -5.57
CA LEU A 73 4.49 9.20 -4.46
C LEU A 73 5.60 8.21 -4.84
N GLY A 74 5.59 7.71 -6.09
CA GLY A 74 6.36 6.53 -6.47
C GLY A 74 5.83 5.26 -5.81
N PRO A 75 6.34 4.07 -6.20
CA PRO A 75 5.73 2.80 -5.82
C PRO A 75 5.79 2.52 -4.31
N VAL A 76 6.95 2.77 -3.69
CA VAL A 76 7.13 2.57 -2.23
C VAL A 76 6.33 3.59 -1.43
N GLY A 77 6.29 4.85 -1.88
CA GLY A 77 5.51 5.90 -1.22
C GLY A 77 4.01 5.62 -1.30
N ALA A 78 3.53 5.13 -2.45
CA ALA A 78 2.14 4.72 -2.63
C ALA A 78 1.74 3.60 -1.67
N ALA A 79 2.53 2.52 -1.59
CA ALA A 79 2.24 1.42 -0.68
C ALA A 79 2.23 1.88 0.79
N LYS A 80 3.22 2.68 1.22
CA LYS A 80 3.27 3.22 2.58
C LYS A 80 2.09 4.13 2.89
N CYS A 81 1.72 5.01 1.96
CA CYS A 81 0.58 5.91 2.14
C CYS A 81 -0.73 5.14 2.29
N LEU A 82 -0.98 4.17 1.41
CA LEU A 82 -2.17 3.32 1.46
C LEU A 82 -2.21 2.46 2.73
N HIS A 83 -1.06 1.94 3.17
CA HIS A 83 -0.96 1.23 4.45
C HIS A 83 -1.31 2.14 5.63
N LEU A 84 -0.79 3.36 5.69
CA LEU A 84 -1.13 4.30 6.76
C LEU A 84 -2.63 4.67 6.77
N LEU A 85 -3.26 4.74 5.61
CA LEU A 85 -4.69 5.06 5.45
C LEU A 85 -5.60 3.87 5.80
N ALA A 86 -5.20 2.64 5.48
CA ALA A 86 -5.99 1.43 5.68
C ALA A 86 -5.08 0.23 6.04
N PRO A 87 -4.52 0.21 7.27
CA PRO A 87 -3.39 -0.65 7.66
C PRO A 87 -3.70 -2.13 7.71
N ARG A 88 -4.96 -2.50 7.94
CA ARG A 88 -5.39 -3.89 7.96
C ARG A 88 -5.61 -4.46 6.56
N PHE A 89 -5.75 -3.62 5.54
CA PHE A 89 -6.11 -4.04 4.19
C PHE A 89 -4.94 -3.94 3.20
N PHE A 90 -4.18 -2.84 3.25
CA PHE A 90 -3.03 -2.64 2.36
C PHE A 90 -1.75 -3.11 3.06
N PRO A 91 -1.05 -4.15 2.54
CA PRO A 91 0.24 -4.56 3.03
C PRO A 91 1.30 -3.49 2.74
N LEU A 92 2.30 -3.41 3.60
CA LEU A 92 3.50 -2.65 3.30
C LEU A 92 4.24 -3.28 2.12
N TRP A 93 4.84 -2.42 1.30
CA TRP A 93 5.68 -2.84 0.21
C TRP A 93 6.84 -1.87 0.01
N ASP A 94 8.05 -2.41 0.07
CA ASP A 94 9.28 -1.74 -0.29
C ASP A 94 10.18 -2.70 -1.10
N ARG A 95 11.42 -2.30 -1.37
CA ARG A 95 12.34 -3.12 -2.17
C ARG A 95 12.64 -4.46 -1.50
N ALA A 96 12.94 -4.46 -0.20
CA ALA A 96 13.28 -5.68 0.52
C ALA A 96 12.09 -6.65 0.56
N ILE A 97 10.86 -6.13 0.74
CA ILE A 97 9.64 -6.94 0.71
C ILE A 97 9.39 -7.47 -0.70
N ALA A 98 9.55 -6.66 -1.75
CA ALA A 98 9.40 -7.11 -3.13
C ALA A 98 10.35 -8.28 -3.43
N ASP A 99 11.64 -8.09 -3.12
CA ASP A 99 12.69 -9.05 -3.43
C ASP A 99 12.48 -10.36 -2.65
N ALA A 100 12.07 -10.29 -1.37
CA ALA A 100 11.74 -11.46 -0.56
C ALA A 100 10.58 -12.31 -1.12
N TYR A 101 9.77 -11.74 -2.00
CA TYR A 101 8.63 -12.39 -2.64
C TYR A 101 8.92 -12.74 -4.11
N GLY A 102 10.17 -12.59 -4.57
CA GLY A 102 10.56 -12.81 -5.96
C GLY A 102 9.97 -11.79 -6.93
N LEU A 103 9.49 -10.64 -6.42
CA LEU A 103 9.00 -9.53 -7.20
C LEU A 103 10.12 -8.49 -7.34
N SER A 104 9.98 -7.57 -8.30
CA SER A 104 10.93 -6.47 -8.47
C SER A 104 10.20 -5.14 -8.59
N LEU A 105 10.66 -4.14 -7.84
CA LEU A 105 10.19 -2.76 -8.00
C LEU A 105 10.66 -2.19 -9.34
N ARG A 106 9.70 -1.92 -10.21
CA ARG A 106 9.91 -1.37 -11.55
C ARG A 106 9.83 0.15 -11.54
N GLN A 107 10.00 0.73 -12.73
CA GLN A 107 9.74 2.15 -12.95
C GLN A 107 8.31 2.53 -12.59
N LYS A 108 8.15 3.79 -12.21
CA LYS A 108 6.88 4.44 -11.91
C LYS A 108 5.80 4.10 -12.95
N GLY A 109 4.63 3.68 -12.48
CA GLY A 109 3.44 3.35 -13.27
C GLY A 109 3.37 1.89 -13.74
N LYS A 110 4.38 1.06 -13.42
CA LYS A 110 4.48 -0.35 -13.85
C LYS A 110 4.45 -1.36 -12.69
N ASN A 111 4.01 -0.93 -11.51
CA ASN A 111 4.11 -1.71 -10.28
C ASN A 111 2.76 -2.25 -9.76
N ALA A 112 1.63 -1.82 -10.33
CA ALA A 112 0.30 -2.20 -9.86
C ALA A 112 0.07 -3.72 -9.86
N ASP A 113 0.42 -4.42 -10.95
CA ASP A 113 0.24 -5.88 -11.03
C ASP A 113 1.08 -6.61 -9.98
N GLY A 114 2.35 -6.21 -9.84
CA GLY A 114 3.24 -6.79 -8.82
C GLY A 114 2.75 -6.52 -7.40
N TYR A 115 2.20 -5.33 -7.15
CA TYR A 115 1.57 -5.00 -5.89
C TYR A 115 0.34 -5.88 -5.64
N CYS A 116 -0.53 -6.10 -6.62
CA CYS A 116 -1.67 -7.03 -6.49
C CYS A 116 -1.23 -8.48 -6.25
N CYS A 117 -0.18 -8.97 -6.91
CA CYS A 117 0.38 -10.31 -6.63
C CYS A 117 0.85 -10.47 -5.18
N LEU A 118 1.28 -9.38 -4.52
CA LEU A 118 1.63 -9.39 -3.10
C LEU A 118 0.42 -9.78 -2.23
N TRP A 119 -0.80 -9.35 -2.56
CA TRP A 119 -2.01 -9.72 -1.82
C TRP A 119 -2.28 -11.21 -1.89
N GLU A 120 -2.19 -11.80 -3.09
CA GLU A 120 -2.42 -13.22 -3.28
C GLU A 120 -1.43 -14.04 -2.45
N SER A 121 -0.16 -13.61 -2.44
CA SER A 121 0.88 -14.22 -1.62
C SER A 121 0.60 -14.07 -0.12
N CYS A 122 0.19 -12.88 0.35
CA CYS A 122 -0.14 -12.61 1.75
C CYS A 122 -1.35 -13.42 2.22
N LYS A 123 -2.38 -13.57 1.38
CA LYS A 123 -3.55 -14.40 1.68
C LYS A 123 -3.18 -15.87 1.82
N GLY A 124 -2.33 -16.39 0.92
CA GLY A 124 -1.83 -17.77 0.99
C GLY A 124 -1.12 -18.07 2.32
N ARG A 125 -0.27 -17.15 2.80
CA ARG A 125 0.44 -17.32 4.07
C ARG A 125 -0.42 -17.12 5.31
N SER A 126 -1.37 -16.17 5.31
CA SER A 126 -2.31 -16.01 6.44
C SER A 126 -3.11 -17.30 6.66
N ARG A 127 -3.58 -17.92 5.58
CA ARG A 127 -4.31 -19.20 5.64
C ARG A 127 -3.44 -20.36 6.16
N ALA A 128 -2.22 -20.49 5.65
CA ALA A 128 -1.29 -21.53 6.10
C ALA A 128 -0.89 -21.39 7.59
N LEU A 129 -0.75 -20.16 8.09
CA LEU A 129 -0.45 -19.90 9.50
C LEU A 129 -1.64 -20.22 10.41
N VAL A 130 -2.87 -19.90 9.99
CA VAL A 130 -4.10 -20.26 10.73
C VAL A 130 -4.26 -21.78 10.78
N GLU A 131 -4.06 -22.48 9.66
CA GLU A 131 -4.12 -23.94 9.60
C GLU A 131 -3.03 -24.60 10.47
N SER A 132 -1.80 -24.09 10.45
CA SER A 132 -0.72 -24.56 11.33
C SER A 132 -1.00 -24.31 12.81
N ARG A 133 -1.69 -23.22 13.16
CA ARG A 133 -2.03 -22.89 14.54
C ARG A 133 -3.16 -23.75 15.07
N LEU A 134 -4.18 -24.03 14.25
CA LEU A 134 -5.26 -24.96 14.56
C LEU A 134 -4.76 -26.41 14.72
N LEU A 135 -3.75 -26.83 13.95
CA LEU A 135 -3.12 -28.14 14.10
C LEU A 135 -2.18 -28.22 15.31
N GLY A 136 -1.59 -27.10 15.74
CA GLY A 136 -0.71 -27.03 16.91
C GLY A 136 -1.44 -26.94 18.26
N GLU A 137 -2.73 -26.63 18.28
CA GLU A 137 -3.58 -26.61 19.49
C GLU A 137 -4.27 -27.97 19.76
N ILE A 138 -4.01 -28.99 18.93
CA ILE A 138 -4.55 -30.37 19.07
C ILE A 138 -3.52 -31.33 19.74
N HIS A 139 -2.37 -30.83 20.20
CA HIS A 139 -1.36 -31.59 20.93
C HIS A 139 -1.02 -30.94 22.27
#